data_AF-A0A8H6H254-F1
#
_entry.id   AF-A0A8H6H254-F1
#
_cell.length_a   1.000
_cell.length_b   1.000
_cell.length_c   1.000
_cell.angle_alpha   90.00
_cell.angle_beta   90.00
_cell.angle_gamma   90.00
#
_symmetry.space_group_name_H-M   'P 1'
#
loop_
_entity.id
_entity.type
_entity.pdbx_description
1 polymer ?
#
loop_
_entity_poly.entity_id
_entity_poly.type
_entity_poly.pdbx_seq_one_letter_code
_entity_poly.pdbx_strand_id
1 'polypeptide(L)'
;MSDPRPPHLKKRDTPSWGLYQRENFWKLNYGEVPFNTHPDKLEELAKMKLTENGWLYASSNAGLSDTHVANREAFFRHKSSLVNS
;
A
#
# COMPACT_ATOMS: atom_id res chain seq x y z
N MET A 1 -25.45 -4.11 -3.19
CA MET A 1 -24.58 -3.30 -2.29
C MET A 1 -24.50 -4.03 -0.97
N SER A 2 -23.30 -4.37 -0.51
CA SER A 2 -23.05 -5.11 0.73
C SER A 2 -23.56 -4.33 1.95
N ASP A 3 -24.06 -5.03 2.97
CA ASP A 3 -24.47 -4.43 4.25
C ASP A 3 -23.41 -3.43 4.75
N PRO A 4 -23.78 -2.19 5.11
CA PRO A 4 -22.82 -1.21 5.61
C PRO A 4 -22.31 -1.50 7.03
N ARG A 5 -22.93 -2.44 7.77
CA ARG A 5 -22.55 -2.81 9.14
C ARG A 5 -22.48 -4.33 9.36
N PRO A 6 -21.62 -5.05 8.63
CA PRO A 6 -21.56 -6.49 8.73
C PRO A 6 -21.17 -6.95 10.15
N PRO A 7 -21.65 -8.12 10.60
CA PRO A 7 -21.51 -8.58 11.99
C PRO A 7 -20.05 -8.63 12.50
N HIS A 8 -19.10 -8.87 11.59
CA HIS A 8 -17.66 -8.93 11.91
C HIS A 8 -17.05 -7.58 12.30
N LEU A 9 -17.75 -6.46 12.10
CA LEU A 9 -17.29 -5.14 12.56
C LEU A 9 -17.48 -4.93 14.06
N LYS A 10 -18.43 -5.64 14.69
CA LYS A 10 -18.80 -5.41 16.09
C LYS A 10 -17.73 -5.87 17.10
N LYS A 11 -16.75 -6.67 16.67
CA LYS A 11 -15.77 -7.34 17.55
C LYS A 11 -14.31 -7.01 17.20
N ARG A 12 -14.04 -5.90 16.49
CA ARG A 12 -12.67 -5.51 16.11
C ARG A 12 -12.18 -4.33 16.94
N ASP A 13 -10.92 -4.42 17.34
CA ASP A 13 -10.08 -3.35 17.89
C ASP A 13 -9.39 -2.52 16.80
N THR A 14 -9.25 -3.10 15.60
CA THR A 14 -8.58 -2.50 14.45
C THR A 14 -9.58 -2.07 13.37
N PRO A 15 -9.28 -0.98 12.64
CA PRO A 15 -10.11 -0.53 11.51
C PRO A 15 -10.36 -1.66 10.50
N SER A 16 -11.55 -1.66 9.90
CA SER A 16 -11.81 -2.52 8.75
C SER A 16 -11.22 -1.88 7.49
N TRP A 17 -10.15 -2.47 6.96
CA TRP A 17 -9.47 -1.95 5.76
C TRP A 17 -10.39 -1.86 4.54
N GLY A 18 -11.34 -2.78 4.39
CA GLY A 18 -12.33 -2.73 3.32
C GLY A 18 -13.32 -1.56 3.44
N LEU A 19 -13.72 -1.19 4.67
CA LEU A 19 -14.54 0.00 4.88
C LEU A 19 -13.73 1.28 4.66
N TYR A 20 -12.50 1.32 5.14
CA TYR A 20 -11.59 2.45 4.92
C TYR A 20 -11.39 2.72 3.42
N GLN A 21 -11.17 1.65 2.63
CA GLN A 21 -11.08 1.76 1.18
C GLN A 21 -12.39 2.27 0.57
N ARG A 22 -13.55 1.74 1.00
CA ARG A 22 -14.87 2.21 0.53
C ARG A 22 -15.08 3.70 0.82
N GLU A 23 -14.75 4.16 2.02
CA GLU A 23 -14.89 5.55 2.44
C GLU A 23 -13.97 6.47 1.61
N ASN A 24 -12.74 6.05 1.34
CA ASN A 24 -11.83 6.80 0.46
C ASN A 24 -12.33 6.90 -0.98
N PHE A 25 -12.99 5.87 -1.51
CA PHE A 25 -13.65 5.97 -2.83
C PHE A 25 -14.88 6.87 -2.79
N TRP A 26 -15.64 6.86 -1.70
CA TRP A 26 -16.84 7.69 -1.55
C TRP A 26 -16.53 9.19 -1.49
N LYS A 27 -15.37 9.56 -0.93
CA LYS A 27 -14.87 10.95 -0.86
C LYS A 27 -14.77 11.65 -2.20
N LEU A 28 -14.58 10.90 -3.30
CA LEU A 28 -14.60 11.45 -4.66
C LEU A 28 -15.90 12.18 -4.99
N ASN A 29 -17.03 11.78 -4.40
CA ASN A 29 -18.33 12.45 -4.57
C ASN A 29 -18.36 13.88 -4.01
N TYR A 30 -17.44 14.20 -3.10
CA TYR A 30 -17.29 15.52 -2.49
C TYR A 30 -16.11 16.31 -3.07
N GLY A 31 -15.51 15.83 -4.16
CA GLY A 31 -14.32 16.45 -4.78
C GLY A 31 -13.01 16.16 -4.04
N GLU A 32 -13.03 15.30 -3.01
CA GLU A 32 -11.83 14.87 -2.29
C GLU A 32 -11.19 13.67 -3.01
N VAL A 33 -9.95 13.85 -3.47
CA VAL A 33 -9.18 12.80 -4.13
C VAL A 33 -8.22 12.15 -3.12
N PRO A 34 -8.28 10.82 -2.89
CA PRO A 34 -7.31 10.15 -2.04
C PRO A 34 -5.92 10.22 -2.68
N PHE A 35 -4.87 10.21 -1.86
CA PHE A 35 -3.49 10.15 -2.36
C PHE A 35 -3.25 8.85 -3.13
N ASN A 36 -2.30 8.86 -4.06
CA ASN A 36 -1.97 7.68 -4.86
C ASN A 36 -1.34 6.60 -3.97
N THR A 37 -1.90 5.40 -3.98
CA THR A 37 -1.41 4.27 -3.16
C THR A 37 -0.47 3.33 -3.91
N HIS A 38 -0.20 3.58 -5.20
CA HIS A 38 0.73 2.76 -5.97
C HIS A 38 2.17 2.96 -5.45
N PRO A 39 2.88 1.90 -5.02
CA PRO A 39 4.19 2.02 -4.38
C PRO A 39 5.19 2.85 -5.20
N ASP A 40 5.31 2.57 -6.50
CA ASP A 40 6.25 3.29 -7.37
C ASP A 40 5.94 4.80 -7.45
N LYS A 41 4.67 5.20 -7.37
CA LYS A 41 4.25 6.60 -7.40
C LYS A 41 4.49 7.32 -6.09
N LEU A 42 4.40 6.59 -4.98
CA LEU A 42 4.78 7.11 -3.67
C LEU A 42 6.29 7.32 -3.56
N GLU A 43 7.09 6.39 -4.09
CA GLU A 43 8.55 6.51 -4.14
C GLU A 43 8.99 7.69 -5.02
N GLU A 44 8.43 7.82 -6.23
CA GLU A 44 8.65 8.97 -7.12
C GLU A 44 8.34 10.29 -6.39
N LEU A 45 7.19 10.38 -5.71
CA LEU A 45 6.79 11.57 -4.96
C LEU A 45 7.73 11.85 -3.79
N ALA A 46 8.16 10.82 -3.05
CA ALA A 46 9.11 10.95 -1.95
C ALA A 46 10.46 11.50 -2.44
N LYS A 47 10.98 10.98 -3.56
CA LYS A 47 12.20 11.49 -4.19
C LYS A 47 12.10 12.96 -4.60
N MET A 48 10.93 13.40 -5.03
CA MET A 48 10.68 14.80 -5.41
C MET A 48 10.50 15.75 -4.22
N LYS A 49 10.05 15.25 -3.06
CA LYS A 49 9.63 16.09 -1.93
C LYS A 49 10.58 16.09 -0.75
N LEU A 50 11.35 15.02 -0.56
CA LEU A 50 12.36 14.98 0.49
C LEU A 50 13.54 15.89 0.15
N THR A 51 14.22 16.36 1.18
CA THR A 51 15.55 16.94 1.01
C THR A 51 16.49 15.88 0.44
N GLU A 52 17.57 16.29 -0.21
CA GLU A 52 18.56 15.36 -0.76
C GLU A 52 19.05 14.36 0.30
N ASN A 53 19.46 14.84 1.47
CA ASN A 53 19.88 13.97 2.58
C ASN A 53 18.75 13.08 3.12
N GLY A 54 17.52 13.58 3.13
CA GLY A 54 16.35 12.80 3.55
C GLY A 54 16.05 11.66 2.59
N TRP A 55 16.14 11.91 1.28
CA TRP A 55 16.02 10.89 0.26
C TRP A 55 17.15 9.88 0.34
N LEU A 56 18.41 10.35 0.39
CA LEU A 56 19.59 9.48 0.51
C LEU A 56 19.48 8.55 1.72
N TYR A 57 19.05 9.06 2.87
CA TYR A 57 18.86 8.22 4.05
C TYR A 57 17.73 7.19 3.87
N ALA A 58 16.57 7.62 3.35
CA ALA A 58 15.41 6.75 3.20
C ALA A 58 15.56 5.69 2.10
N SER A 59 16.29 5.99 1.02
CA SER A 59 16.48 5.09 -0.13
C SER A 59 17.72 4.21 -0.01
N SER A 60 18.59 4.43 0.97
CA SER A 60 19.83 3.67 1.13
C SER A 60 19.58 2.29 1.74
N ASN A 61 20.34 1.30 1.27
CA ASN A 61 20.42 -0.03 1.88
C ASN A 61 21.88 -0.42 2.10
N ALA A 62 22.12 -1.55 2.77
CA ALA A 62 23.46 -2.08 2.97
C ALA A 62 24.08 -2.55 1.63
N GLY A 63 25.35 -2.19 1.40
CA GLY A 63 26.10 -2.60 0.22
C GLY A 63 25.43 -2.20 -1.10
N LEU A 64 25.44 -3.10 -2.08
CA LEU A 64 24.79 -2.90 -3.40
C LEU A 64 23.27 -3.12 -3.37
N SER A 65 22.65 -3.18 -2.18
CA SER A 65 21.20 -3.40 -2.01
C SER A 65 20.69 -4.79 -2.45
N ASP A 66 21.57 -5.79 -2.58
CA ASP A 66 21.18 -7.15 -3.01
C ASP A 66 20.07 -7.75 -2.13
N THR A 67 20.17 -7.59 -0.81
CA THR A 67 19.13 -8.04 0.13
C THR A 67 17.80 -7.33 -0.08
N HIS A 68 17.83 -6.04 -0.40
CA HIS A 68 16.62 -5.25 -0.66
C HIS A 68 15.90 -5.78 -1.93
N VAL A 69 16.67 -6.03 -3.00
CA VAL A 69 16.14 -6.62 -4.24
C VAL A 69 15.56 -8.02 -3.98
N ALA A 70 16.31 -8.88 -3.29
CA ALA A 70 15.87 -10.23 -2.96
C ALA A 70 14.56 -10.25 -2.16
N ASN A 71 14.37 -9.32 -1.22
CA ASN A 71 13.14 -9.18 -0.45
C ASN A 71 11.93 -8.85 -1.34
N ARG A 72 12.08 -7.93 -2.31
CA ARG A 72 11.02 -7.59 -3.26
C ARG A 72 10.71 -8.77 -4.18
N GLU A 73 11.74 -9.45 -4.66
CA GLU A 73 11.60 -10.61 -5.56
C GLU A 73 10.94 -11.82 -4.90
N ALA A 74 11.15 -12.04 -3.60
CA ALA A 74 10.62 -13.19 -2.88
C ALA A 74 9.09 -13.31 -3.01
N PHE A 75 8.36 -12.19 -3.08
CA PHE A 75 6.90 -12.18 -3.27
C PHE A 75 6.46 -12.74 -4.62
N PHE A 76 7.28 -12.64 -5.67
CA PHE A 76 6.96 -13.21 -6.99
C PHE A 76 7.27 -14.70 -7.09
N ARG A 77 8.11 -15.22 -6.20
CA ARG A 77 8.50 -16.65 -6.15
C ARG A 77 7.40 -17.52 -5.55
N HIS A 78 6.51 -16.95 -4.74
CA HIS A 78 5.34 -17.62 -4.19
C HIS A 78 4.06 -17.17 -4.91
N LYS A 79 3.88 -17.58 -6.17
CA LYS A 79 2.54 -17.55 -6.77
C LYS A 79 1.69 -18.64 -6.12
N SER A 80 0.59 -18.26 -5.46
CA SER A 80 -0.46 -19.21 -5.07
C SER A 80 -0.90 -19.99 -6.31
N SER A 81 -0.71 -21.30 -6.29
CA SER A 81 -1.21 -22.26 -7.28
C SER A 81 -2.74 -22.39 -7.20
N LEU A 82 -3.47 -21.31 -7.45
CA LEU A 82 -4.93 -21.29 -7.56
C LEU A 82 -5.36 -20.70 -8.90
N VAL A 83 -4.83 -21.27 -9.99
CA VAL A 83 -5.45 -21.23 -11.31
C VAL A 83 -5.09 -22.53 -12.01
N ASN A 84 -5.85 -23.60 -11.70
CA ASN A 84 -6.16 -24.77 -12.54
C ASN A 84 -6.79 -25.84 -11.65
N SER A 85 -8.10 -25.71 -11.39
CA SER A 85 -8.99 -26.76 -10.91
C SER A 85 -10.42 -26.43 -11.33
#